data_AF-A0A933EG73-F1
#
_entry.id   AF-A0A933EG73-F1
#
_cell.length_a   1.000
_cell.length_b   1.000
_cell.length_c   1.000
_cell.angle_alpha   90.00
_cell.angle_beta   90.00
_cell.angle_gamma   90.00
#
_symmetry.space_group_name_H-M   'P 1'
#
loop_
_entity.id
_entity.type
_entity.pdbx_description
1 polymer ?
#
loop_
_entity_poly.entity_id
_entity_poly.type
_entity_poly.pdbx_seq_one_letter_code
_entity_poly.pdbx_strand_id
1 'polypeptide(L)'
;MSINSIVDSPLTWLVAGVALGLGLGVTTASAWLLVLALVAFALNLKRHNPLTRREGWIVAAGPAVMMGWVLGFMIRGIAFG
;
A
#
# COMPACT_ATOMS: atom_id res chain seq x y z
N MET A 1 0.00 15.25 13.20
CA MET A 1 0.59 14.60 12.01
C MET A 1 0.26 15.44 10.79
N SER A 2 1.21 15.68 9.88
CA SER A 2 0.91 16.31 8.60
C SER A 2 0.46 15.25 7.59
N ILE A 3 -0.39 15.62 6.62
CA ILE A 3 -0.90 14.68 5.61
C ILE A 3 0.25 13.97 4.89
N ASN A 4 1.32 14.70 4.57
CA ASN A 4 2.52 14.16 3.91
C ASN A 4 3.17 13.07 4.76
N SER A 5 3.31 13.27 6.08
CA SER A 5 3.89 12.25 6.96
C SER A 5 3.12 10.93 7.00
N ILE A 6 1.83 10.95 6.66
CA ILE A 6 0.96 9.76 6.62
C ILE A 6 1.13 9.02 5.27
N VAL A 7 1.07 9.74 4.14
CA VAL A 7 1.26 9.12 2.81
C VAL A 7 2.72 8.77 2.50
N ASP A 8 3.68 9.34 3.19
CA ASP A 8 5.11 8.98 3.04
C ASP A 8 5.51 7.77 3.89
N SER A 9 4.59 7.24 4.71
CA SER A 9 4.87 6.14 5.62
C SER A 9 4.51 4.78 4.98
N PRO A 10 5.48 3.87 4.78
CA PRO A 10 5.22 2.51 4.32
C PRO A 10 4.22 1.76 5.16
N LEU A 11 4.17 2.04 6.47
CA LEU A 11 3.23 1.39 7.37
C LEU A 11 1.78 1.77 7.03
N THR A 12 1.52 3.00 6.62
CA THR A 12 0.18 3.42 6.17
C THR A 12 -0.24 2.62 4.95
N TRP A 13 0.67 2.49 3.99
CA TRP A 13 0.45 1.72 2.76
C TRP A 13 0.27 0.23 3.03
N LEU A 14 1.06 -0.33 3.96
CA LEU A 14 0.92 -1.70 4.42
C LEU A 14 -0.47 -1.96 5.02
N VAL A 15 -0.91 -1.10 5.95
CA VAL A 15 -2.23 -1.23 6.60
C VAL A 15 -3.35 -1.09 5.58
N ALA A 16 -3.24 -0.15 4.63
CA ALA A 16 -4.20 -0.01 3.54
C ALA A 16 -4.25 -1.28 2.67
N GLY A 17 -3.09 -1.86 2.34
CA GLY A 17 -2.99 -3.13 1.64
C GLY A 17 -3.69 -4.26 2.40
N VAL A 18 -3.39 -4.42 3.70
CA VAL A 18 -4.02 -5.45 4.55
C VAL A 18 -5.53 -5.30 4.57
N ALA A 19 -6.04 -4.07 4.76
CA ALA A 19 -7.47 -3.81 4.77
C ALA A 19 -8.14 -4.19 3.44
N LEU A 20 -7.52 -3.84 2.30
CA LEU A 20 -8.00 -4.22 0.98
C LEU A 20 -8.02 -5.73 0.77
N GLY A 21 -6.90 -6.41 1.05
CA GLY A 21 -6.77 -7.85 0.89
C GLY A 21 -7.72 -8.62 1.80
N LEU A 22 -7.86 -8.20 3.05
CA LEU A 22 -8.74 -8.84 4.03
C LEU A 22 -10.22 -8.62 3.68
N GLY A 23 -10.57 -7.40 3.28
CA GLY A 23 -11.96 -6.99 3.01
C GLY A 23 -12.51 -7.51 1.67
N LEU A 24 -11.66 -7.65 0.65
CA LEU A 24 -12.09 -7.97 -0.71
C LEU A 24 -11.46 -9.24 -1.29
N GLY A 25 -10.45 -9.83 -0.65
CA GLY A 25 -9.72 -10.99 -1.17
C GLY A 25 -9.09 -10.72 -2.55
N VAL A 26 -8.90 -11.80 -3.33
CA VAL A 26 -8.45 -11.73 -4.73
C VAL A 26 -9.67 -11.65 -5.64
N THR A 27 -10.34 -10.50 -5.62
CA THR A 27 -11.44 -10.18 -6.54
C THR A 27 -11.00 -9.16 -7.57
N THR A 28 -11.71 -9.07 -8.70
CA THR A 28 -11.45 -8.05 -9.73
C THR A 28 -11.51 -6.64 -9.16
N ALA A 29 -12.43 -6.37 -8.23
CA ALA A 29 -12.52 -5.08 -7.55
C ALA A 29 -11.28 -4.79 -6.70
N SER A 30 -10.80 -5.77 -5.95
CA SER A 30 -9.56 -5.68 -5.15
C SER A 30 -8.33 -5.38 -6.01
N ALA A 31 -8.23 -6.03 -7.18
CA ALA A 31 -7.15 -5.79 -8.13
C ALA A 31 -7.16 -4.34 -8.67
N TRP A 32 -8.33 -3.81 -9.04
CA TRP A 32 -8.46 -2.41 -9.47
C TRP A 32 -8.10 -1.42 -8.35
N LEU A 33 -8.50 -1.70 -7.10
CA LEU A 33 -8.13 -0.85 -5.96
C LEU A 33 -6.63 -0.90 -5.67
N LEU A 34 -5.99 -2.06 -5.83
CA LEU A 34 -4.54 -2.19 -5.73
C LEU A 34 -3.82 -1.38 -6.83
N VAL A 35 -4.33 -1.41 -8.06
CA VAL A 35 -3.82 -0.56 -9.16
C VAL A 35 -3.94 0.92 -8.80
N LEU A 36 -5.11 1.35 -8.31
CA LEU A 36 -5.31 2.74 -7.89
C LEU A 36 -4.36 3.14 -6.75
N ALA A 37 -4.12 2.24 -5.80
CA ALA A 37 -3.14 2.46 -4.73
C ALA A 37 -1.73 2.63 -5.29
N LEU A 38 -1.29 1.77 -6.21
CA LEU A 38 0.03 1.87 -6.84
C LEU A 38 0.18 3.14 -7.69
N VAL A 39 -0.87 3.57 -8.40
CA VAL A 39 -0.89 4.85 -9.12
C VAL A 39 -0.78 6.03 -8.15
N ALA A 40 -1.54 6.01 -7.05
CA ALA A 40 -1.44 7.04 -6.01
C ALA A 40 -0.04 7.10 -5.38
N PHE A 41 0.59 5.93 -5.17
CA PHE A 41 1.97 5.83 -4.70
C PHE A 41 2.95 6.45 -5.71
N ALA A 42 2.83 6.13 -7.01
CA ALA A 42 3.70 6.70 -8.05
C ALA A 42 3.55 8.24 -8.13
N LEU A 43 2.33 8.76 -7.99
CA LEU A 43 2.09 10.19 -7.90
C LEU A 43 2.72 10.82 -6.65
N ASN A 44 2.71 10.10 -5.51
CA ASN A 44 3.40 10.57 -4.29
C ASN A 44 4.91 10.60 -4.48
N LEU A 45 5.48 9.59 -5.16
CA LEU A 45 6.90 9.52 -5.45
C LEU A 45 7.36 10.71 -6.30
N LYS A 46 6.58 11.07 -7.33
CA LYS A 46 6.87 12.20 -8.22
C LYS A 46 6.99 13.55 -7.50
N ARG A 47 6.37 13.70 -6.32
CA ARG A 47 6.41 14.94 -5.52
C ARG A 47 7.69 15.08 -4.70
N HIS A 48 8.45 14.00 -4.52
CA HIS A 48 9.62 13.97 -3.66
C HIS A 48 10.91 14.06 -4.48
N ASN A 49 11.88 14.82 -3.95
CA ASN A 49 13.22 14.86 -4.53
C ASN A 49 13.99 13.58 -4.18
N PRO A 50 14.62 12.90 -5.15
CA PRO A 50 15.34 11.64 -4.92
C PRO A 50 16.53 11.82 -3.97
N LEU A 51 17.11 13.03 -3.90
CA LEU A 51 18.26 13.32 -3.03
C LEU A 51 17.91 13.44 -1.53
N THR A 52 16.69 13.08 -1.14
CA THR A 52 16.24 13.17 0.26
C THR A 52 16.69 11.93 1.05
N ARG A 53 17.22 12.09 2.26
CA ARG A 53 17.65 10.99 3.14
C ARG A 53 16.56 9.94 3.46
N ARG A 54 15.29 10.26 3.19
CA ARG A 54 14.11 9.40 3.36
C ARG A 54 13.66 8.69 2.07
N GLU A 55 14.40 8.80 0.97
CA GLU A 55 14.03 8.19 -0.32
C GLU A 55 13.71 6.69 -0.18
N GLY A 56 14.58 5.91 0.47
CA GLY A 56 14.32 4.48 0.70
C GLY A 56 13.07 4.20 1.53
N TRP A 57 12.74 5.08 2.48
CA TRP A 57 11.51 4.97 3.26
C TRP A 57 10.28 5.26 2.41
N ILE A 58 10.31 6.28 1.56
CA ILE A 58 9.19 6.61 0.68
C ILE A 58 9.02 5.51 -0.38
N VAL A 59 10.11 5.05 -1.00
CA VAL A 59 10.07 3.97 -2.01
C VAL A 59 9.54 2.66 -1.44
N ALA A 60 9.83 2.35 -0.17
CA ALA A 60 9.33 1.14 0.50
C ALA A 60 7.80 1.09 0.62
N ALA A 61 7.08 2.21 0.46
CA ALA A 61 5.62 2.24 0.51
C ALA A 61 4.95 1.42 -0.60
N GLY A 62 5.51 1.39 -1.81
CA GLY A 62 4.98 0.59 -2.93
C GLY A 62 5.01 -0.92 -2.64
N PRO A 63 6.18 -1.51 -2.34
CA PRO A 63 6.25 -2.90 -1.90
C PRO A 63 5.42 -3.17 -0.65
N ALA A 64 5.35 -2.23 0.29
CA ALA A 64 4.57 -2.38 1.52
C ALA A 64 3.07 -2.55 1.25
N VAL A 65 2.47 -1.80 0.32
CA VAL A 65 1.04 -2.00 -0.02
C VAL A 65 0.80 -3.38 -0.65
N MET A 66 1.71 -3.84 -1.52
CA MET A 66 1.58 -5.17 -2.13
C MET A 66 1.68 -6.28 -1.07
N MET A 67 2.68 -6.20 -0.19
CA MET A 67 2.86 -7.17 0.89
C MET A 67 1.68 -7.16 1.86
N GLY A 68 1.18 -5.98 2.23
CA GLY A 68 -0.02 -5.85 3.04
C GLY A 68 -1.23 -6.51 2.37
N TRP A 69 -1.43 -6.27 1.08
CA TRP A 69 -2.52 -6.87 0.31
C TRP A 69 -2.45 -8.40 0.27
N VAL A 70 -1.27 -8.96 -0.02
CA VAL A 70 -1.04 -10.41 0.00
C VAL A 70 -1.35 -10.98 1.39
N LEU A 71 -0.84 -10.33 2.45
CA LEU A 71 -1.09 -10.77 3.83
C LEU A 71 -2.59 -10.73 4.17
N GLY A 72 -3.29 -9.64 3.84
CA GLY A 72 -4.72 -9.52 4.09
C GLY A 72 -5.52 -10.58 3.36
N PHE A 73 -5.20 -10.85 2.09
CA PHE A 73 -5.81 -11.92 1.32
C PHE A 73 -5.57 -13.29 1.95
N MET A 74 -4.34 -13.61 2.35
CA MET A 74 -4.01 -14.87 3.02
C MET A 74 -4.82 -15.05 4.30
N ILE A 75 -4.90 -14.02 5.15
CA ILE A 75 -5.69 -14.06 6.39
C ILE A 75 -7.16 -14.31 6.07
N ARG A 76 -7.72 -13.63 5.07
CA ARG A 76 -9.12 -13.85 4.65
C ARG A 76 -9.34 -15.30 4.21
N GLY A 77 -8.44 -15.84 3.41
CA GLY A 77 -8.51 -17.23 2.94
C GLY A 77 -8.43 -18.26 4.05
N ILE A 78 -7.69 -17.98 5.13
CA ILE A 78 -7.62 -18.87 6.31
C ILE A 78 -8.86 -18.71 7.20
N ALA A 79 -9.35 -17.48 7.39
CA ALA A 79 -10.45 -17.19 8.31
C ALA A 79 -11.84 -17.50 7.73
N PHE A 80 -11.99 -17.43 6.40
CA PHE A 80 -13.27 -17.55 5.71
C PHE A 80 -13.26 -18.51 4.51
N GLY A 81 -12.13 -19.19 4.24
CA GLY A 81 -12.02 -20.24 3.24
C GLY A 81 -12.38 -21.61 3.79
#